data_AF-A0A8S2YU31-F1
#
_entry.id   AF-A0A8S2YU31-F1
#
_cell.length_a   1.000
_cell.length_b   1.000
_cell.length_c   1.000
_cell.angle_alpha   90.00
_cell.angle_beta   90.00
_cell.angle_gamma   90.00
#
_symmetry.space_group_name_H-M   'P 1'
#
loop_
_entity.id
_entity.type
_entity.pdbx_description
1 polymer ?
#
loop_
_entity_poly.entity_id
_entity_poly.type
_entity_poly.pdbx_seq_one_letter_code
_entity_poly.pdbx_strand_id
1 'polypeptide(L)'
;MATTSAVGELRQVKSCGFFVMRSNQSFLLMKHKNRYDLPKGHMEPGETEQQTALRELLEETGIKSSDIDIDPHFHFEQVVPTEHPNFEWHTWNSLQPSKETKNIDELLHKIQAYLNQ
;
A
#
# COMPACT_ATOMS: atom_id res chain seq x y z
N MET A 1 -13.85 -18.06 38.92
CA MET A 1 -13.76 -18.27 37.46
C MET A 1 -14.66 -17.25 36.78
N ALA A 2 -14.08 -16.26 36.12
CA ALA A 2 -14.78 -15.36 35.20
C ALA A 2 -13.84 -15.22 34.00
N THR A 3 -14.34 -15.63 32.84
CA THR A 3 -13.63 -15.71 31.56
C THR A 3 -13.28 -14.32 31.06
N THR A 4 -11.98 -14.04 30.93
CA THR A 4 -11.46 -12.90 30.19
C THR A 4 -11.92 -13.02 28.73
N SER A 5 -12.84 -12.16 28.32
CA SER A 5 -13.22 -12.01 26.91
C SER A 5 -11.98 -11.63 26.11
N ALA A 6 -11.63 -12.46 25.13
CA ALA A 6 -10.53 -12.18 24.21
C ALA A 6 -10.76 -10.83 23.53
N VAL A 7 -9.85 -9.89 23.76
CA VAL A 7 -9.74 -8.67 22.97
C VAL A 7 -9.55 -9.14 21.52
N GLY A 8 -10.49 -8.84 20.63
CA GLY A 8 -10.37 -9.21 19.23
C GLY A 8 -9.07 -8.66 18.69
N GLU A 9 -8.15 -9.53 18.26
CA GLU A 9 -6.88 -9.11 17.67
C GLU A 9 -7.17 -8.22 16.46
N LEU A 10 -6.61 -7.02 16.48
CA LEU A 10 -6.58 -6.14 15.32
C LEU A 10 -5.83 -6.88 14.21
N ARG A 11 -6.56 -7.38 13.22
CA ARG A 11 -5.95 -8.04 12.07
C ARG A 11 -5.30 -6.98 11.19
N GLN A 12 -4.00 -6.74 11.40
CA GLN A 12 -3.21 -5.94 10.48
C GLN A 12 -3.08 -6.71 9.17
N VAL A 13 -3.72 -6.20 8.11
CA VAL A 13 -3.57 -6.73 6.76
C VAL A 13 -2.53 -5.88 6.05
N LYS A 14 -1.37 -6.47 5.75
CA LYS A 14 -0.30 -5.79 5.01
C LYS A 14 -0.34 -6.22 3.55
N SER A 15 -0.26 -5.25 2.65
CA SER A 15 -0.11 -5.46 1.21
C SER A 15 1.12 -4.72 0.72
N CYS A 16 1.91 -5.39 -0.13
CA CYS A 16 3.16 -4.86 -0.68
C CYS A 16 3.14 -4.94 -2.20
N GLY A 17 3.80 -4.01 -2.88
CA GLY A 17 3.85 -3.94 -4.33
C GLY A 17 4.91 -2.95 -4.82
N PHE A 18 5.07 -2.85 -6.14
CA PHE A 18 6.03 -1.94 -6.76
C PHE A 18 5.34 -0.82 -7.53
N PHE A 19 5.90 0.39 -7.39
CA PHE A 19 5.68 1.45 -8.37
C PHE A 19 6.72 1.31 -9.49
N VAL A 20 6.30 0.77 -10.64
CA VAL A 20 7.21 0.51 -11.76
C VAL A 20 7.17 1.66 -12.74
N MET A 21 8.33 2.30 -12.95
CA MET A 21 8.52 3.37 -13.94
C MET A 21 9.31 2.90 -15.16
N ARG A 22 9.02 3.52 -16.30
CA ARG A 22 9.88 3.50 -17.49
C ARG A 22 10.60 4.84 -17.64
N SER A 23 11.72 4.84 -18.36
CA SER A 23 12.57 6.01 -18.60
C SER A 23 11.89 7.21 -19.26
N ASN A 24 10.72 7.01 -19.88
CA ASN A 24 9.90 8.08 -20.47
C ASN A 24 8.82 8.64 -19.51
N GLN A 25 8.99 8.50 -18.19
CA GLN A 25 8.04 8.96 -17.16
C GLN A 25 6.65 8.32 -17.25
N SER A 26 6.53 7.15 -17.90
CA SER A 26 5.33 6.33 -17.82
C SER A 26 5.46 5.30 -16.70
N PHE A 27 4.34 4.92 -16.09
CA PHE A 27 4.31 3.95 -14.99
C PHE A 27 3.25 2.88 -15.21
N LEU A 28 3.44 1.74 -14.54
CA LEU A 28 2.55 0.60 -14.63
C LEU A 28 1.45 0.67 -13.58
N LEU A 29 0.21 0.42 -14.00
CA LEU A 29 -0.96 0.28 -13.14
C LEU A 29 -1.80 -0.92 -13.54
N MET A 30 -2.39 -1.56 -12.54
CA MET A 30 -3.39 -2.61 -12.68
C MET A 30 -4.78 -1.97 -12.81
N LYS A 31 -5.53 -2.38 -13.83
CA LYS A 31 -6.90 -1.90 -14.06
C LYS A 31 -7.90 -2.84 -13.41
N HIS A 32 -8.58 -2.37 -12.37
CA HIS A 32 -9.74 -3.04 -11.79
C HIS A 32 -11.04 -2.38 -12.26
N LYS A 33 -12.18 -3.00 -11.93
CA LYS A 33 -13.52 -2.57 -12.38
C LYS A 33 -13.79 -1.08 -12.12
N ASN A 34 -13.37 -0.56 -10.97
CA ASN A 34 -13.69 0.79 -10.51
C ASN A 34 -12.45 1.62 -10.10
N ARG A 35 -11.24 1.10 -10.28
CA ARG A 35 -10.01 1.78 -9.84
C ARG A 35 -8.79 1.31 -10.63
N TYR A 36 -7.76 2.15 -10.62
CA TYR A 36 -6.40 1.73 -10.92
C TYR A 36 -5.64 1.53 -9.62
N ASP A 37 -4.73 0.57 -9.61
CA ASP A 37 -3.93 0.22 -8.44
C ASP A 37 -2.51 -0.16 -8.88
N LEU A 38 -1.57 -0.25 -7.93
CA LEU A 38 -0.25 -0.80 -8.20
C LEU A 38 -0.34 -2.33 -8.39
N PRO A 39 0.64 -2.95 -9.08
CA PRO A 39 0.84 -4.38 -8.95
C PRO A 39 1.24 -4.70 -7.50
N LYS A 40 0.32 -5.30 -6.74
CA LYS A 40 0.46 -5.51 -5.30
C LYS A 40 -0.51 -6.58 -4.79
N GLY A 41 -0.16 -7.19 -3.68
CA GLY A 41 -1.06 -8.09 -2.99
C GLY A 41 -0.66 -8.35 -1.55
N HIS A 42 -1.26 -9.38 -0.95
CA HIS A 42 -1.17 -9.61 0.49
C HIS A 42 0.16 -10.24 0.85
N MET A 43 0.75 -9.80 1.96
CA MET A 43 1.95 -10.42 2.50
C MET A 43 1.62 -11.79 3.09
N GLU A 44 2.31 -12.83 2.64
CA GLU A 44 2.16 -14.18 3.19
C GLU A 44 3.04 -14.38 4.44
N PRO A 45 2.69 -15.33 5.32
CA PRO A 45 3.51 -15.62 6.50
C PRO A 45 4.95 -16.00 6.13
N GLY A 46 5.91 -15.25 6.69
CA GLY A 46 7.35 -15.49 6.47
C GLY A 46 7.96 -14.74 5.29
N GLU A 47 7.16 -14.00 4.52
CA GLU A 47 7.70 -13.11 3.48
C GLU A 47 8.22 -11.80 4.09
N THR A 48 9.30 -11.29 3.50
CA THR A 48 9.65 -9.87 3.59
C THR A 48 8.78 -9.06 2.63
N GLU A 49 8.64 -7.76 2.89
CA GLU A 49 7.87 -6.85 2.03
C GLU A 49 8.33 -6.88 0.57
N GLN A 50 9.65 -6.91 0.36
CA GLN A 50 10.24 -6.98 -0.97
C GLN A 50 9.96 -8.33 -1.65
N GLN A 51 9.98 -9.45 -0.91
CA GLN A 51 9.60 -10.76 -1.46
C GLN A 51 8.14 -10.77 -1.90
N THR A 52 7.23 -10.28 -1.06
CA THR A 52 5.81 -10.12 -1.42
C THR A 52 5.65 -9.24 -2.65
N ALA A 53 6.28 -8.06 -2.68
CA ALA A 53 6.16 -7.14 -3.81
C ALA A 53 6.70 -7.74 -5.12
N LEU A 54 7.80 -8.50 -5.08
CA LEU A 54 8.37 -9.18 -6.24
C LEU A 54 7.48 -10.33 -6.73
N ARG A 55 6.92 -11.12 -5.81
CA ARG A 55 5.99 -12.20 -6.12
C ARG A 55 4.73 -11.65 -6.80
N GLU A 56 4.11 -10.64 -6.21
CA GLU A 56 2.89 -10.02 -6.74
C GLU A 56 3.14 -9.33 -8.09
N LEU A 57 4.29 -8.66 -8.26
CA LEU A 57 4.67 -8.11 -9.55
C LEU A 57 4.75 -9.20 -10.64
N LEU A 58 5.36 -10.35 -10.32
CA LEU A 58 5.44 -11.48 -11.24
C LEU A 58 4.06 -12.08 -11.53
N GLU A 59 3.24 -12.31 -10.51
CA GLU A 59 1.92 -12.92 -10.65
C GLU A 59 0.94 -12.07 -11.46
N GLU A 60 0.92 -10.75 -11.20
CA GLU A 60 -0.06 -9.85 -11.83
C GLU A 60 0.39 -9.34 -13.21
N THR A 61 1.69 -9.30 -13.48
CA THR A 61 2.23 -8.62 -14.69
C THR A 61 3.17 -9.48 -15.53
N GLY A 62 3.72 -10.56 -14.97
CA GLY A 62 4.76 -11.38 -15.59
C GLY A 62 6.17 -10.77 -15.55
N ILE A 63 6.35 -9.58 -14.99
CA ILE A 63 7.66 -8.91 -14.86
C ILE A 63 8.47 -9.60 -13.77
N LYS A 64 9.70 -9.98 -14.08
CA LYS A 64 10.61 -10.66 -13.15
C LYS A 64 11.51 -9.65 -12.44
N SER A 65 12.08 -10.06 -11.33
CA SER A 65 13.11 -9.27 -10.63
C SER A 65 14.32 -8.94 -11.50
N SER A 66 14.61 -9.74 -12.53
CA SER A 66 15.69 -9.49 -13.51
C SER A 66 15.36 -8.41 -14.54
N ASP A 67 14.09 -8.01 -14.64
CA ASP A 67 13.61 -7.07 -15.66
C ASP A 67 13.53 -5.62 -15.13
N ILE A 68 13.83 -5.43 -13.84
CA ILE A 68 13.74 -4.14 -13.14
C ILE A 68 14.99 -3.87 -12.33
N ASP A 69 15.31 -2.59 -12.17
CA ASP A 69 16.24 -2.12 -11.15
C ASP A 69 15.43 -1.54 -9.98
N ILE A 70 15.67 -2.06 -8.77
CA ILE A 70 15.00 -1.57 -7.57
C ILE A 70 15.81 -0.43 -6.99
N ASP A 71 15.18 0.74 -6.84
CA ASP A 71 15.74 1.86 -6.11
C ASP A 71 15.52 1.65 -4.60
N PRO A 72 16.57 1.39 -3.80
CA PRO A 72 16.42 1.16 -2.37
C PRO A 72 16.14 2.45 -1.57
N HIS A 73 16.21 3.62 -2.20
CA HIS A 73 16.03 4.91 -1.54
C HIS A 73 14.59 5.42 -1.58
N PHE A 74 13.73 4.81 -2.39
CA PHE A 74 12.31 5.14 -2.44
C PHE A 74 11.46 4.08 -1.72
N HIS A 75 10.72 4.51 -0.69
CA HIS A 75 9.76 3.67 0.01
C HIS A 75 8.52 4.52 0.38
N PHE A 76 7.33 3.96 0.16
CA PHE A 76 6.06 4.59 0.51
C PHE A 76 5.19 3.61 1.30
N GLU A 77 4.71 4.06 2.47
CA GLU A 77 3.81 3.29 3.33
C GLU A 77 2.57 4.12 3.64
N GLN A 78 1.40 3.48 3.53
CA GLN A 78 0.12 4.06 3.91
C GLN A 78 -0.58 3.13 4.89
N VAL A 79 -0.96 3.68 6.06
CA VAL A 79 -1.72 2.96 7.09
C VAL A 79 -3.15 3.48 7.09
N VAL A 80 -4.10 2.61 6.77
CA VAL A 80 -5.54 2.92 6.85
C VAL A 80 -6.13 2.20 8.05
N PRO A 81 -6.57 2.92 9.11
CA PRO A 81 -7.22 2.28 10.23
C PRO A 81 -8.56 1.67 9.78
N THR A 82 -8.81 0.42 10.17
CA THR A 82 -10.14 -0.17 10.02
C THR A 82 -11.00 0.25 11.21
N GLU A 83 -12.14 0.87 10.95
CA GLU A 83 -13.13 1.18 11.98
C GLU A 83 -13.65 -0.13 12.58
N HIS A 84 -13.35 -0.40 13.85
CA HIS A 84 -13.84 -1.59 14.54
C HIS A 84 -14.99 -1.21 15.50
N PRO A 85 -16.11 -1.98 15.54
CA PRO A 85 -17.35 -1.60 16.25
C PRO A 85 -17.19 -1.33 17.75
N ASN A 86 -16.18 -1.93 18.40
CA ASN A 86 -15.93 -1.78 19.84
C ASN A 86 -14.97 -0.64 20.21
N PHE A 87 -14.50 0.15 19.25
CA PHE A 87 -13.63 1.31 19.53
C PHE A 87 -14.42 2.60 19.40
N GLU A 88 -14.34 3.45 20.43
CA GLU A 88 -14.85 4.82 20.38
C GLU A 88 -13.79 5.72 19.75
N TRP A 89 -14.07 6.20 18.54
CA TRP A 89 -13.19 7.12 17.82
C TRP A 89 -13.51 8.55 18.23
N HIS A 90 -12.62 9.19 18.98
CA HIS A 90 -12.74 10.63 19.26
C HIS A 90 -12.09 11.43 18.13
N THR A 91 -12.87 12.21 17.41
CA THR A 91 -12.36 13.11 16.38
C THR A 91 -11.65 14.30 17.03
N TRP A 92 -10.33 14.39 16.84
CA TRP A 92 -9.62 15.64 17.09
C TRP A 92 -9.99 16.62 15.98
N ASN A 93 -10.91 17.54 16.26
CA ASN A 93 -11.19 18.67 15.37
C ASN A 93 -10.05 19.69 15.44
N SER A 94 -9.04 19.49 14.60
CA SER A 94 -8.17 20.59 14.16
C SER A 94 -8.36 20.73 12.65
N LEU A 95 -9.30 21.60 12.26
CA LEU A 95 -9.40 22.31 10.97
C LEU A 95 -9.00 21.51 9.70
N GLN A 96 -9.97 20.80 9.11
CA GLN A 96 -10.22 20.40 7.69
C GLN A 96 -9.04 20.43 6.65
N PRO A 97 -8.93 19.49 5.67
CA PRO A 97 -10.06 19.03 4.85
C PRO A 97 -10.11 17.54 4.38
N SER A 98 -11.35 17.18 3.99
CA SER A 98 -11.82 16.20 2.99
C SER A 98 -11.50 14.70 3.15
N LYS A 99 -12.58 13.96 3.46
CA LYS A 99 -12.86 12.64 2.89
C LYS A 99 -12.82 12.74 1.35
N GLU A 100 -11.71 12.36 0.74
CA GLU A 100 -11.66 12.07 -0.69
C GLU A 100 -10.73 10.88 -0.90
N THR A 101 -11.25 9.82 -1.50
CA THR A 101 -10.48 8.63 -1.91
C THR A 101 -9.36 9.05 -2.87
N LYS A 102 -8.15 9.23 -2.34
CA LYS A 102 -6.94 9.60 -3.09
C LYS A 102 -5.78 8.70 -2.69
N ASN A 103 -5.90 7.40 -2.94
CA ASN A 103 -4.84 6.46 -2.60
C ASN A 103 -3.63 6.63 -3.53
N ILE A 104 -3.88 6.73 -4.85
CA ILE A 104 -2.80 6.89 -5.83
C ILE A 104 -2.26 8.32 -5.91
N ASP A 105 -3.09 9.35 -5.70
CA ASP A 105 -2.63 10.74 -5.85
C ASP A 105 -1.54 11.07 -4.83
N GLU A 106 -1.67 10.63 -3.58
CA GLU A 106 -0.65 10.86 -2.55
C GLU A 106 0.69 10.21 -2.94
N LEU A 107 0.64 8.95 -3.41
CA LEU A 107 1.80 8.26 -3.95
C LEU A 107 2.43 9.04 -5.11
N LEU A 108 1.62 9.52 -6.07
CA LEU A 108 2.11 10.30 -7.22
C LEU A 108 2.80 11.61 -6.79
N HIS A 109 2.27 12.31 -5.77
CA HIS A 109 2.93 13.50 -5.22
C HIS A 109 4.27 13.15 -4.57
N LYS A 110 4.35 12.03 -3.84
CA LYS A 110 5.61 11.55 -3.24
C LYS A 110 6.65 11.19 -4.29
N ILE A 111 6.24 10.52 -5.37
CA ILE A 111 7.12 10.20 -6.51
C ILE A 111 7.62 11.48 -7.17
N GLN A 112 6.73 12.45 -7.44
CA GLN A 112 7.13 13.71 -8.06
C GLN A 112 8.14 14.47 -7.19
N ALA A 113 7.94 14.50 -5.87
CA ALA A 113 8.88 15.10 -4.94
C ALA A 113 10.22 14.34 -4.87
N TYR A 114 10.21 13.01 -5.04
CA TYR A 114 11.42 12.20 -5.09
C TYR A 114 12.25 12.47 -6.35
N LEU A 115 11.60 12.49 -7.52
CA LEU A 115 12.26 12.69 -8.82
C LEU A 115 12.80 14.10 -9.05
N ASN A 116 12.36 15.09 -8.28
CA ASN A 116 12.77 16.50 -8.40
C ASN A 116 13.92 16.90 -7.45
N GLN A 117 14.48 15.96 -6.69
CA GLN A 117 15.65 16.17 -5.81
C GLN A 117 16.95 16.08 -6.59
#